data_AF-A0A517YBP7-F1
#
_entry.id   AF-A0A517YBP7-F1
#
_cell.length_a   1.000
_cell.length_b   1.000
_cell.length_c   1.000
_cell.angle_alpha   90.00
_cell.angle_beta   90.00
_cell.angle_gamma   90.00
#
_symmetry.space_group_name_H-M   'P 1'
#
loop_
_entity.id
_entity.type
_entity.pdbx_description
1 polymer ?
#
loop_
_entity_poly.entity_id
_entity_poly.type
_entity_poly.pdbx_seq_one_letter_code
_entity_poly.pdbx_strand_id
1 'polypeptide(L)' 'MAMFAATPQPPYYAVIFTSQLADHAPGYDELARRMLELAAQQPGYLGVESVRDASGAGITVSY' A
#
# COMPACT_ATOMS: atom_id res chain seq x y z
N MET A 1 -4.79 11.99 6.65
CA MET A 1 -3.66 11.35 5.95
C MET A 1 -3.55 11.98 4.58
N ALA A 2 -2.34 12.32 4.13
CA ALA A 2 -2.15 12.81 2.77
C ALA A 2 -2.55 11.72 1.77
N MET A 3 -3.19 12.11 0.67
CA MET A 3 -3.61 11.19 -0.39
C MET A 3 -2.42 10.60 -1.16
N PHE A 4 -1.28 11.29 -1.15
CA PHE A 4 -0.08 10.96 -1.91
C PHE A 4 1.15 10.88 -1.00
N ALA A 5 2.10 10.02 -1.36
CA ALA A 5 3.39 9.91 -0.68
C ALA A 5 4.26 11.15 -0.95
N ALA A 6 4.98 11.62 0.07
CA ALA A 6 5.91 12.74 -0.06
C ALA A 6 7.28 12.23 -0.51
N THR A 7 7.42 11.89 -1.79
CA THR A 7 8.66 11.36 -2.34
C THR A 7 9.70 12.46 -2.62
N PRO A 8 11.01 12.16 -2.50
CA PRO A 8 12.08 13.09 -2.87
C PRO A 8 12.15 13.30 -4.39
N GLN A 9 13.10 14.12 -4.87
CA GLN A 9 13.41 14.15 -6.30
C GLN A 9 14.02 12.80 -6.74
N PRO A 10 13.68 12.28 -7.93
CA PRO A 10 14.27 11.06 -8.48
C PRO A 10 15.82 11.08 -8.51
N PRO A 11 16.49 9.90 -8.49
CA PRO A 11 15.91 8.57 -8.66
C PRO A 11 15.49 7.89 -7.34
N TYR A 12 14.37 7.18 -7.39
CA TYR A 12 13.90 6.22 -6.40
C TYR A 12 13.10 5.12 -7.11
N TYR A 13 12.77 4.05 -6.39
CA TYR A 13 11.98 2.95 -6.95
C TYR A 13 10.50 3.13 -6.64
N ALA A 14 9.65 2.55 -7.47
CA ALA A 14 8.24 2.37 -7.16
C ALA A 14 7.90 0.88 -7.32
N VAL A 15 7.34 0.28 -6.29
CA VAL A 15 6.84 -1.09 -6.28
C VAL A 15 5.33 -1.05 -6.40
N ILE A 16 4.83 -1.52 -7.55
CA ILE A 16 3.40 -1.48 -7.86
C ILE A 16 2.85 -2.89 -7.73
N PHE A 17 1.86 -3.05 -6.86
CA PHE A 17 1.17 -4.30 -6.61
C PHE A 17 -0.33 -4.16 -6.86
N THR A 18 -0.85 -5.00 -7.74
CA THR A 18 -2.28 -5.10 -8.05
C THR A 18 -2.83 -6.39 -7.45
N SER A 19 -3.98 -6.31 -6.80
CA SER A 19 -4.62 -7.43 -6.09
C SER A 19 -6.11 -7.48 -6.35
N GLN A 20 -6.65 -8.70 -6.31
CA GLN A 20 -8.07 -8.98 -6.20
C GLN A 20 -8.33 -9.57 -4.82
N LEU A 21 -9.15 -8.91 -4.01
CA LEU A 21 -9.59 -9.47 -2.73
C LEU A 21 -10.69 -10.52 -2.98
N ALA A 22 -10.64 -11.63 -2.26
CA ALA A 22 -11.70 -12.64 -2.29
C ALA A 22 -12.96 -12.14 -1.56
N ASP A 23 -14.13 -12.61 -1.99
CA ASP A 23 -15.44 -12.21 -1.43
C ASP A 23 -15.55 -12.38 0.08
N HIS A 24 -14.83 -13.37 0.64
CA HIS A 24 -14.73 -13.58 2.07
C HIS A 24 -13.27 -13.58 2.51
N ALA A 25 -12.84 -12.45 3.09
CA ALA A 25 -11.48 -12.27 3.62
C ALA A 25 -11.52 -11.69 5.05
N PRO A 26 -12.01 -12.45 6.03
CA PRO A 26 -12.12 -11.98 7.40
C PRO A 26 -10.74 -11.61 7.96
N GLY A 27 -10.64 -10.43 8.58
CA GLY A 27 -9.39 -9.93 9.16
C GLY A 27 -8.39 -9.39 8.15
N TYR A 28 -8.71 -9.36 6.85
CA TYR A 28 -7.81 -8.84 5.82
C TYR A 28 -7.44 -7.37 6.06
N ASP A 29 -8.40 -6.52 6.42
CA ASP A 29 -8.14 -5.09 6.63
C ASP A 29 -7.18 -4.85 7.79
N GLU A 30 -7.33 -5.63 8.87
CA GLU A 30 -6.42 -5.55 10.02
C GLU A 30 -5.02 -6.02 9.65
N LEU A 31 -4.92 -7.14 8.93
CA LEU A 31 -3.65 -7.66 8.44
C LEU A 31 -2.98 -6.66 7.48
N ALA A 32 -3.74 -6.10 6.53
CA ALA A 32 -3.25 -5.13 5.57
C ALA A 32 -2.72 -3.88 6.27
N ARG A 33 -3.47 -3.34 7.24
CA ARG A 33 -3.02 -2.22 8.07
C ARG A 33 -1.73 -2.55 8.81
N ARG A 34 -1.64 -3.74 9.41
CA ARG A 34 -0.43 -4.19 10.11
C ARG A 34 0.77 -4.34 9.18
N MET A 35 0.56 -4.84 7.96
CA MET A 35 1.63 -4.92 6.96
C MET A 35 2.16 -3.52 6.58
N LEU A 36 1.27 -2.53 6.42
CA LEU A 36 1.69 -1.15 6.12
C LEU A 36 2.51 -0.55 7.27
N GLU A 37 2.11 -0.78 8.52
CA GLU A 37 2.88 -0.33 9.70
C GLU A 37 4.29 -0.94 9.73
N LEU A 38 4.44 -2.20 9.33
CA LEU A 38 5.73 -2.90 9.30
C LEU A 38 6.58 -2.44 8.11
N ALA A 39 5.96 -2.19 6.96
CA ALA A 39 6.63 -1.64 5.78
C ALA A 39 7.21 -0.25 6.07
N ALA A 40 6.45 0.60 6.78
CA ALA A 40 6.89 1.94 7.15
C ALA A 40 8.11 1.96 8.11
N GLN A 41 8.42 0.83 8.75
CA GLN A 41 9.61 0.69 9.59
C GLN A 41 10.86 0.27 8.82
N GLN A 42 10.72 -0.12 7.55
CA GLN A 42 11.86 -0.59 6.76
C GLN A 42 12.76 0.59 6.36
N PRO A 43 14.10 0.46 6.48
CA PRO A 43 15.02 1.46 5.98
C PRO A 43 14.81 1.74 4.50
N GLY A 44 14.69 3.03 4.14
CA GLY A 44 14.49 3.45 2.75
C GLY A 44 13.04 3.52 2.28
N TYR A 45 12.06 3.23 3.15
CA TYR A 45 10.64 3.47 2.85
C TYR A 45 10.38 4.97 2.64
N LEU A 46 9.79 5.34 1.49
CA LEU A 46 9.48 6.72 1.12
C LEU A 46 7.99 7.05 1.18
N GLY A 47 7.13 6.03 1.27
CA GLY A 47 5.70 6.19 1.41
C GLY A 47 4.91 5.10 0.70
N VAL A 48 3.58 5.13 0.87
CA VAL A 48 2.68 4.18 0.21
C VAL A 48 1.35 4.84 -0.13
N GLU A 49 0.82 4.49 -1.28
CA GLU A 49 -0.50 4.84 -1.76
C GLU A 49 -1.27 3.55 -1.99
N SER A 50 -2.47 3.42 -1.44
CA SER A 50 -3.28 2.22 -1.59
C SER A 50 -4.74 2.58 -1.79
N VAL A 51 -5.33 2.02 -2.84
CA VAL A 51 -6.75 2.17 -3.15
C VAL A 51 -7.37 0.79 -3.36
N ARG A 52 -8.62 0.65 -2.93
CA ARG A 52 -9.44 -0.54 -3.17
C ARG A 52 -10.87 -0.10 -3.47
N ASP A 53 -11.46 -0.69 -4.49
CA ASP A 53 -12.85 -0.44 -4.84
C ASP A 53 -13.81 -1.48 -4.22
N ALA A 54 -15.11 -1.27 -4.43
CA ALA A 54 -16.15 -2.15 -3.92
C ALA A 54 -16.19 -3.54 -4.58
N SER A 55 -15.52 -3.72 -5.72
CA SER A 55 -15.35 -5.03 -6.37
C SER A 55 -14.20 -5.84 -5.77
N GLY A 56 -13.46 -5.26 -4.82
CA GLY A 56 -12.30 -5.89 -4.20
C GLY A 56 -11.01 -5.71 -5.00
N ALA A 57 -11.05 -5.06 -6.16
CA ALA A 57 -9.85 -4.72 -6.92
C ALA A 57 -9.08 -3.61 -6.20
N GLY A 58 -7.77 -3.79 -6.04
CA GLY A 58 -6.94 -2.80 -5.35
C GLY A 58 -5.54 -2.69 -5.91
N ILE A 59 -5.01 -1.47 -5.87
CA ILE A 59 -3.65 -1.13 -6.31
C ILE A 59 -2.94 -0.50 -5.12
N THR A 60 -1.71 -0.95 -4.87
CA THR A 60 -0.81 -0.34 -3.90
C THR A 60 0.49 0.02 -4.59
N VAL A 61 0.94 1.26 -4.40
CA VAL A 61 2.24 1.76 -4.86
C VAL A 61 3.06 2.10 -3.63
N SER A 62 4.18 1.40 -3.44
CA SER A 62 5.16 1.71 -2.41
C SER A 62 6.37 2.38 -3.04
N TYR A 63 6.85 3.43 -2.41
CA TYR A 63 8.04 4.19 -2.84
C TYR A 63 9.19 3.94 -1.86
#